data_AF-E9E5Q4-F1
#
_entry.id   AF-E9E5Q4-F1
#
_cell.length_a   1.000
_cell.length_b   1.000
_cell.length_c   1.000
_cell.angle_alpha   90.00
_cell.angle_beta   90.00
_cell.angle_gamma   90.00
#
_symmetry.space_group_name_H-M   'P 1'
#
loop_
_entity.id
_entity.type
_entity.pdbx_description
1 polymer ?
#
loop_
_entity_poly.entity_id
_entity_poly.type
_entity_poly.pdbx_seq_one_letter_code
_entity_poly.pdbx_strand_id
1 'polypeptide(L)'
;MKTFAALSLALVSTASAQPHTARQVTADDYAVQTLNNIETGFKVNDANLPKLNVTKEWQGICIQNLNYAEQVAFFKTGTITRQNILGAKAYYIAHVETSSVNPGPGTEKSKMTISSSTTTSQVDTKGWTVGVKLTGTVGKEGVASGLVELSGTYSDTTTKTDSTTKTVTREEWCEVGYECRIETWTFHMDIHAKPRVNGNYQLWSVANQYGEEIPTCSMPKNLRSCEQFTQRFNEWCTEEKLEGGAVHIPAKFDEVHIKVPVYEANGYQTFTRIVKVFHPITKSARAEAAEPVIGTKETVLEAMKQGTKFQFLD
;
A
#
# COMPACT_ATOMS: atom_id res chain seq x y z
N MET A 1 -9.54 82.21 -8.98
CA MET A 1 -10.17 80.99 -9.54
C MET A 1 -9.07 79.96 -9.76
N LYS A 2 -9.02 78.73 -9.24
CA LYS A 2 -9.81 77.91 -8.31
C LYS A 2 -8.77 77.04 -7.61
N THR A 3 -8.76 77.00 -6.28
CA THR A 3 -7.94 76.09 -5.45
C THR A 3 -8.65 74.73 -5.35
N PHE A 4 -7.94 73.64 -5.65
CA PHE A 4 -8.39 72.26 -5.39
C PHE A 4 -7.61 71.71 -4.20
N ALA A 5 -8.30 71.47 -3.10
CA ALA A 5 -7.81 70.72 -1.95
C ALA A 5 -8.18 69.25 -2.13
N ALA A 6 -7.19 68.36 -2.15
CA ALA A 6 -7.39 66.92 -2.15
C ALA A 6 -7.30 66.41 -0.70
N LEU A 7 -8.41 65.86 -0.21
CA LEU A 7 -8.54 65.25 1.11
C LEU A 7 -8.23 63.75 0.96
N SER A 8 -7.08 63.27 1.46
CA SER A 8 -6.77 61.84 1.50
C SER A 8 -7.29 61.23 2.80
N LEU A 9 -8.33 60.40 2.68
CA LEU A 9 -8.80 59.50 3.74
C LEU A 9 -7.87 58.28 3.82
N ALA A 10 -7.14 58.14 4.92
CA ALA A 10 -6.44 56.91 5.26
C ALA A 10 -7.41 55.91 5.89
N LEU A 11 -7.70 54.82 5.19
CA LEU A 11 -8.42 53.66 5.72
C LEU A 11 -7.44 52.82 6.56
N VAL A 12 -7.63 52.86 7.88
CA VAL A 12 -6.95 51.94 8.81
C VAL A 12 -7.69 50.60 8.78
N SER A 13 -7.15 49.63 8.04
CA SER A 13 -7.63 48.24 8.09
C SER A 13 -7.15 47.57 9.38
N THR A 14 -8.03 47.48 10.37
CA THR A 14 -7.81 46.63 11.55
C THR A 14 -7.95 45.17 11.13
N ALA A 15 -6.83 44.50 10.84
CA ALA A 15 -6.79 43.05 10.69
C ALA A 15 -7.07 42.41 12.05
N SER A 16 -8.28 41.88 12.21
CA SER A 16 -8.65 40.97 13.29
C SER A 16 -7.88 39.66 13.10
N ALA A 17 -6.76 39.51 13.81
CA ALA A 17 -6.10 38.23 13.96
C ALA A 17 -6.96 37.36 14.86
N GLN A 18 -7.79 36.50 14.27
CA GLN A 18 -8.43 35.43 15.01
C GLN A 18 -7.34 34.50 15.54
N PRO A 19 -7.26 34.25 16.85
CA PRO A 19 -6.31 33.29 17.38
C PRO A 19 -6.72 31.91 16.86
N HIS A 20 -5.92 31.37 15.92
CA HIS A 20 -5.95 29.95 15.63
C HIS A 20 -5.51 29.21 16.89
N THR A 21 -6.46 28.81 17.73
CA THR A 21 -6.22 27.78 18.73
C THR A 21 -5.79 26.53 17.98
N ALA A 22 -4.48 26.29 17.94
CA ALA A 22 -3.91 25.04 17.49
C ALA A 22 -4.56 23.95 18.35
N ARG A 23 -5.50 23.21 17.75
CA ARG A 23 -6.14 22.07 18.39
C ARG A 23 -5.01 21.09 18.69
N GLN A 24 -4.69 20.90 19.97
CA GLN A 24 -3.76 19.88 20.41
C GLN A 24 -4.31 18.54 19.90
N VAL A 25 -3.66 18.00 18.87
CA VAL A 25 -3.95 16.66 18.35
C VAL A 25 -3.68 15.73 19.53
N THR A 26 -4.72 15.10 20.07
CA THR A 26 -4.51 14.09 21.10
C THR A 26 -3.74 12.93 20.48
N ALA A 27 -2.97 12.20 21.28
CA ALA A 27 -2.25 11.02 20.77
C ALA A 27 -3.20 9.98 20.13
N ASP A 28 -4.48 10.00 20.51
CA ASP A 28 -5.53 9.18 19.90
C ASP A 28 -5.89 9.65 18.46
N ASP A 29 -5.95 10.96 18.21
CA ASP A 29 -6.19 11.52 16.87
C ASP A 29 -5.03 11.22 15.90
N TYR A 30 -3.82 11.01 16.44
CA TYR A 30 -2.62 10.79 15.64
C TYR A 30 -2.65 9.47 14.85
N ALA A 31 -3.20 8.39 15.41
CA ALA A 31 -3.31 7.10 14.72
C ALA A 31 -4.17 7.23 13.44
N VAL A 32 -5.35 7.83 13.59
CA VAL A 32 -6.29 8.09 12.50
C VAL A 32 -5.68 9.08 11.51
N GLN A 33 -5.02 10.12 12.00
CA GLN A 33 -4.34 11.11 11.16
C GLN A 33 -3.21 10.48 10.35
N THR A 34 -2.41 9.57 10.93
CA THR A 34 -1.33 8.89 10.22
C THR A 34 -1.86 8.06 9.06
N LEU A 35 -2.91 7.26 9.29
CA LEU A 35 -3.56 6.48 8.23
C LEU A 35 -4.18 7.40 7.16
N ASN A 36 -4.85 8.48 7.56
CA ASN A 36 -5.40 9.47 6.62
C ASN A 36 -4.31 10.16 5.80
N ASN A 37 -3.18 10.50 6.40
CA ASN A 37 -2.07 11.15 5.70
C ASN A 37 -1.45 10.21 4.67
N ILE A 38 -1.31 8.92 5.00
CA ILE A 38 -0.84 7.91 4.05
C ILE A 38 -1.78 7.82 2.85
N GLU A 39 -3.09 7.75 3.09
CA GLU A 39 -4.10 7.65 2.02
C GLU A 39 -4.19 8.91 1.17
N THR A 40 -4.26 10.09 1.79
CA THR A 40 -4.38 11.37 1.07
C THR A 40 -3.07 11.77 0.37
N GLY A 41 -1.93 11.32 0.90
CA GLY A 41 -0.62 11.50 0.31
C GLY A 41 -0.32 10.52 -0.84
N PHE A 42 -1.14 9.50 -1.05
CA PHE A 42 -0.90 8.44 -2.04
C PHE A 42 -0.91 8.95 -3.48
N LYS A 43 0.18 8.64 -4.19
CA LYS A 43 0.41 8.99 -5.60
C LYS A 43 1.12 7.84 -6.31
N VAL A 44 0.83 7.69 -7.59
CA VAL A 44 1.58 6.77 -8.47
C VAL A 44 2.72 7.53 -9.13
N ASN A 45 3.92 6.95 -9.12
CA ASN A 45 5.07 7.47 -9.85
C ASN A 45 4.97 7.13 -11.34
N ASP A 46 4.61 8.12 -12.14
CA ASP A 46 4.46 7.93 -13.59
C ASP A 46 5.80 7.61 -14.30
N ALA A 47 6.95 7.91 -13.69
CA ALA A 47 8.27 7.57 -14.22
C ALA A 47 8.67 6.10 -13.95
N ASN A 48 8.08 5.45 -12.94
CA ASN A 48 8.33 4.05 -12.62
C ASN A 48 7.04 3.34 -12.22
N LEU A 49 6.16 3.15 -13.20
CA LEU A 49 4.85 2.52 -12.98
C LEU A 49 5.00 1.05 -12.55
N PRO A 50 4.16 0.58 -11.61
CA PRO A 50 4.11 -0.84 -11.26
C PRO A 50 3.70 -1.70 -12.46
N LYS A 51 4.44 -2.78 -12.70
CA LYS A 51 4.24 -3.68 -13.84
C LYS A 51 3.84 -5.07 -13.35
N LEU A 52 3.03 -5.74 -14.16
CA LEU A 52 2.79 -7.17 -14.02
C LEU A 52 4.10 -7.86 -14.38
N ASN A 53 4.73 -8.49 -13.39
CA ASN A 53 5.89 -9.31 -13.62
C ASN A 53 5.44 -10.65 -14.17
N VAL A 54 6.24 -11.21 -15.07
CA VAL A 54 5.89 -12.46 -15.73
C VAL A 54 7.06 -13.39 -15.77
N THR A 55 6.91 -14.48 -15.03
CA THR A 55 7.67 -15.70 -15.30
C THR A 55 7.13 -16.29 -16.60
N LYS A 56 7.96 -16.28 -17.64
CA LYS A 56 7.64 -16.92 -18.92
C LYS A 56 7.77 -18.42 -18.77
N GLU A 57 6.65 -19.12 -18.87
CA GLU A 57 6.62 -20.58 -18.95
C GLU A 57 6.80 -21.02 -20.40
N TRP A 58 7.97 -21.56 -20.70
CA TRP A 58 8.31 -22.08 -22.03
C TRP A 58 7.75 -23.48 -22.22
N GLN A 59 7.09 -23.69 -23.35
CA GLN A 59 6.55 -24.97 -23.77
C GLN A 59 6.99 -25.30 -25.18
N GLY A 60 7.07 -26.60 -25.50
CA GLY A 60 7.32 -27.06 -26.87
C GLY A 60 6.26 -26.52 -27.82
N ILE A 61 6.68 -26.05 -29.00
CA ILE A 61 5.75 -25.58 -30.02
C ILE A 61 5.06 -26.78 -30.70
N CYS A 62 3.84 -26.57 -31.19
CA CYS A 62 3.14 -27.58 -31.99
C CYS A 62 3.90 -27.93 -33.30
N ILE A 63 3.73 -29.17 -33.79
CA ILE A 63 4.48 -29.69 -34.95
C ILE A 63 4.31 -28.84 -36.22
N GLN A 64 3.14 -28.23 -36.40
CA GLN A 64 2.82 -27.37 -37.55
C GLN A 64 3.67 -26.08 -37.59
N ASN A 65 4.22 -25.67 -36.44
CA ASN A 65 5.00 -24.45 -36.30
C ASN A 65 6.50 -24.69 -36.01
N LEU A 66 7.00 -25.94 -36.09
CA LEU A 66 8.43 -26.25 -35.82
C LEU A 66 9.40 -25.52 -36.75
N ASN A 67 8.95 -25.13 -37.94
CA ASN A 67 9.78 -24.35 -38.87
C ASN A 67 10.00 -22.89 -38.39
N TYR A 68 9.26 -22.41 -37.38
CA TYR A 68 9.41 -21.06 -36.84
C TYR A 68 10.25 -21.03 -35.56
N ALA A 69 10.09 -22.03 -34.69
CA ALA A 69 10.72 -22.09 -33.38
C ALA A 69 10.66 -23.50 -32.78
N GLU A 70 11.35 -23.72 -31.66
CA GLU A 70 11.29 -24.97 -30.89
C GLU A 70 10.36 -24.82 -29.68
N GLN A 71 10.32 -23.62 -29.11
CA GLN A 71 9.52 -23.30 -27.93
C GLN A 71 8.74 -22.00 -28.11
N VAL A 72 7.66 -21.88 -27.35
CA VAL A 72 6.86 -20.66 -27.22
C VAL A 72 6.54 -20.43 -25.76
N ALA A 73 6.57 -19.17 -25.33
CA ALA A 73 5.98 -18.73 -24.08
C ALA A 73 4.79 -17.82 -24.38
N PHE A 74 3.67 -18.03 -23.69
CA PHE A 74 2.53 -17.11 -23.68
C PHE A 74 2.44 -16.48 -22.30
N PHE A 75 2.30 -15.17 -22.22
CA PHE A 75 2.31 -14.46 -20.96
C PHE A 75 1.48 -13.17 -21.04
N LYS A 76 1.11 -12.65 -19.88
CA LYS A 76 0.36 -11.40 -19.75
C LYS A 76 1.32 -10.26 -19.43
N THR A 77 1.00 -9.04 -19.82
CA THR A 77 1.70 -7.85 -19.35
C THR A 77 0.67 -6.82 -18.94
N GLY A 78 1.01 -5.99 -17.97
CA GLY A 78 0.09 -4.98 -17.45
C GLY A 78 0.87 -3.90 -16.73
N THR A 79 0.25 -2.73 -16.59
CA THR A 79 0.83 -1.62 -15.85
C THR A 79 -0.27 -0.93 -15.08
N ILE A 80 -0.04 -0.64 -13.80
CA ILE A 80 -0.98 0.10 -12.96
C ILE A 80 -0.70 1.58 -13.15
N THR A 81 -1.64 2.25 -13.82
CA THR A 81 -1.65 3.71 -13.95
C THR A 81 -2.59 4.31 -12.91
N ARG A 82 -2.48 5.62 -12.66
CA ARG A 82 -3.39 6.34 -11.76
C ARG A 82 -4.86 6.16 -12.13
N GLN A 83 -5.16 6.13 -13.43
CA GLN A 83 -6.54 5.99 -13.94
C GLN A 83 -7.13 4.60 -13.71
N ASN A 84 -6.29 3.61 -13.40
CA ASN A 84 -6.73 2.24 -13.15
C ASN A 84 -6.86 1.92 -11.67
N ILE A 85 -6.56 2.85 -10.76
CA ILE A 85 -6.75 2.64 -9.32
C ILE A 85 -8.19 2.94 -8.95
N LEU A 86 -8.88 1.92 -8.42
CA LEU A 86 -10.27 1.99 -7.96
C LEU A 86 -10.36 2.41 -6.50
N GLY A 87 -9.34 2.10 -5.70
CA GLY A 87 -9.25 2.51 -4.31
C GLY A 87 -7.87 2.23 -3.70
N ALA A 88 -7.51 2.99 -2.69
CA ALA A 88 -6.29 2.80 -1.92
C ALA A 88 -6.61 3.09 -0.45
N LYS A 89 -6.33 2.15 0.44
CA LYS A 89 -6.61 2.26 1.88
C LYS A 89 -5.37 1.93 2.68
N ALA A 90 -5.09 2.74 3.70
CA ALA A 90 -4.00 2.47 4.62
C ALA A 90 -4.50 1.60 5.77
N TYR A 91 -3.64 0.71 6.22
CA TYR A 91 -3.86 -0.08 7.43
C TYR A 91 -2.53 -0.30 8.15
N TYR A 92 -2.57 -0.82 9.37
CA TYR A 92 -1.38 -1.28 10.07
C TYR A 92 -1.56 -2.72 10.55
N ILE A 93 -0.44 -3.39 10.75
CA ILE A 93 -0.38 -4.67 11.45
C ILE A 93 0.31 -4.41 12.78
N ALA A 94 -0.39 -4.64 13.88
CA ALA A 94 0.15 -4.51 15.22
C ALA A 94 0.83 -5.80 15.66
N HIS A 95 2.07 -5.68 16.11
CA HIS A 95 2.78 -6.73 16.83
C HIS A 95 2.93 -6.35 18.31
N VAL A 96 2.43 -7.18 19.22
CA VAL A 96 2.52 -6.93 20.67
C VAL A 96 3.92 -7.33 21.16
N GLU A 97 4.70 -6.35 21.61
CA GLU A 97 6.05 -6.59 22.17
C GLU A 97 5.97 -7.00 23.65
N THR A 98 5.10 -6.34 24.41
CA THR A 98 4.87 -6.66 25.82
C THR A 98 3.50 -6.18 26.25
N SER A 99 2.98 -6.78 27.32
CA SER A 99 1.69 -6.43 27.91
C SER A 99 1.77 -6.49 29.43
N SER A 100 1.02 -5.61 30.09
CA SER A 100 0.87 -5.61 31.54
C SER A 100 -0.56 -5.25 31.90
N VAL A 101 -1.15 -5.98 32.84
CA VAL A 101 -2.50 -5.70 33.36
C VAL A 101 -2.34 -5.05 34.72
N ASN A 102 -2.90 -3.86 34.91
CA ASN A 102 -2.90 -3.17 36.20
C ASN A 102 -4.33 -3.02 36.74
N PRO A 103 -4.91 -4.08 37.35
CA PRO A 103 -6.26 -4.06 37.89
C PRO A 103 -6.36 -3.33 39.24
N GLY A 104 -5.25 -2.81 39.77
CA GLY A 104 -5.03 -2.61 41.20
C GLY A 104 -6.01 -1.65 41.90
N PRO A 105 -6.34 -1.90 43.18
CA PRO A 105 -7.12 -0.98 44.04
C PRO A 105 -6.27 0.18 44.61
N GLY A 106 -5.35 0.76 43.83
CA GLY A 106 -4.37 1.77 44.29
C GLY A 106 -4.01 2.82 43.24
N THR A 107 -2.92 3.57 43.45
CA THR A 107 -2.42 4.60 42.50
C THR A 107 -1.10 4.21 41.83
N GLU A 108 -0.54 3.04 42.16
CA GLU A 108 0.78 2.63 41.67
C GLU A 108 0.70 2.10 40.23
N LYS A 109 1.59 2.63 39.39
CA LYS A 109 1.71 2.22 37.98
C LYS A 109 2.55 0.94 37.88
N SER A 110 2.17 0.03 36.99
CA SER A 110 2.95 -1.18 36.70
C SER A 110 4.00 -0.89 35.63
N LYS A 111 5.25 -1.30 35.84
CA LYS A 111 6.33 -1.08 34.89
C LYS A 111 6.28 -2.10 33.75
N MET A 112 6.47 -1.63 32.53
CA MET A 112 6.65 -2.43 31.31
C MET A 112 8.02 -2.11 30.73
N THR A 113 8.71 -3.13 30.25
CA THR A 113 10.00 -2.96 29.57
C THR A 113 9.94 -3.66 28.23
N ILE A 114 10.30 -2.95 27.17
CA ILE A 114 10.61 -3.53 25.87
C ILE A 114 12.12 -3.49 25.67
N SER A 115 12.67 -4.50 25.01
CA SER A 115 14.08 -4.55 24.59
C SER A 115 14.23 -4.54 23.07
N SER A 116 13.19 -4.93 22.33
CA SER A 116 13.16 -4.98 20.87
C SER A 116 11.78 -4.62 20.34
N SER A 117 11.74 -4.15 19.08
CA SER A 117 10.53 -3.94 18.28
C SER A 117 10.56 -4.86 17.06
N THR A 118 9.47 -5.57 16.82
CA THR A 118 9.28 -6.51 15.72
C THR A 118 8.36 -5.88 14.68
N THR A 119 8.79 -5.88 13.42
CA THR A 119 8.00 -5.33 12.31
C THR A 119 7.43 -6.48 11.50
N THR A 120 6.11 -6.55 11.40
CA THR A 120 5.44 -7.49 10.50
C THR A 120 5.28 -6.86 9.12
N SER A 121 5.86 -7.48 8.09
CA SER A 121 5.69 -7.08 6.69
C SER A 121 4.75 -8.06 5.99
N GLN A 122 3.69 -7.53 5.37
CA GLN A 122 2.77 -8.29 4.56
C GLN A 122 2.81 -7.79 3.12
N VAL A 123 3.20 -8.67 2.21
CA VAL A 123 3.17 -8.45 0.76
C VAL A 123 2.22 -9.46 0.14
N ASP A 124 1.20 -8.97 -0.55
CA ASP A 124 0.32 -9.77 -1.41
C ASP A 124 0.16 -9.04 -2.74
N THR A 125 0.97 -9.39 -3.74
CA THR A 125 1.01 -8.70 -5.04
C THR A 125 0.65 -9.58 -6.22
N LYS A 126 0.41 -10.89 -6.04
CA LYS A 126 0.10 -11.92 -7.07
C LYS A 126 0.38 -11.50 -8.52
N GLY A 127 1.61 -11.67 -8.98
CA GLY A 127 2.01 -11.36 -10.36
C GLY A 127 2.43 -9.91 -10.61
N TRP A 128 2.35 -9.02 -9.61
CA TRP A 128 2.75 -7.62 -9.74
C TRP A 128 4.03 -7.30 -8.98
N THR A 129 4.90 -6.50 -9.61
CA THR A 129 6.05 -5.87 -8.95
C THR A 129 5.67 -4.48 -8.48
N VAL A 130 5.54 -4.32 -7.15
CA VAL A 130 4.96 -3.14 -6.52
C VAL A 130 5.71 -2.80 -5.23
N GLY A 131 6.09 -1.54 -5.07
CA GLY A 131 6.67 -1.00 -3.85
C GLY A 131 6.06 0.36 -3.51
N VAL A 132 5.81 0.60 -2.23
CA VAL A 132 5.25 1.86 -1.73
C VAL A 132 6.25 2.52 -0.79
N LYS A 133 6.70 3.73 -1.09
CA LYS A 133 7.65 4.47 -0.24
C LYS A 133 7.10 5.82 0.15
N LEU A 134 7.48 6.32 1.33
CA LEU A 134 7.26 7.71 1.69
C LEU A 134 8.25 8.61 0.94
N THR A 135 7.77 9.76 0.47
CA THR A 135 8.55 10.80 -0.20
C THR A 135 8.26 12.12 0.53
N GLY A 136 9.26 12.64 1.23
CA GLY A 136 9.14 13.86 2.02
C GLY A 136 9.81 13.75 3.39
N THR A 137 9.89 14.89 4.09
CA THR A 137 10.42 14.97 5.45
C THR A 137 9.36 14.53 6.45
N VAL A 138 9.66 13.50 7.24
CA VAL A 138 8.94 13.22 8.49
C VAL A 138 9.36 14.33 9.47
N GLY A 139 8.48 15.28 9.74
CA GLY A 139 8.77 16.38 10.66
C GLY A 139 9.01 15.90 12.09
N LYS A 140 9.74 16.70 12.89
CA LYS A 140 10.03 16.43 14.32
C LYS A 140 8.79 16.38 15.22
N GLU A 141 7.60 16.73 14.71
CA GLU A 141 6.33 16.70 15.45
C GLU A 141 5.48 15.46 15.13
N GLY A 142 6.08 14.39 14.59
CA GLY A 142 5.44 13.10 14.39
C GLY A 142 4.47 13.04 13.21
N VAL A 143 3.83 14.14 12.82
CA VAL A 143 2.88 14.13 11.70
C VAL A 143 3.64 13.84 10.40
N ALA A 144 3.49 12.62 9.88
CA ALA A 144 3.98 12.24 8.56
C ALA A 144 3.22 13.08 7.52
N SER A 145 3.78 14.23 7.12
CA SER A 145 3.34 15.06 6.01
C SER A 145 3.95 14.60 4.67
N GLY A 146 4.46 13.37 4.61
CA GLY A 146 5.10 12.82 3.41
C GLY A 146 4.08 12.37 2.37
N LEU A 147 4.41 12.59 1.09
CA LEU A 147 3.70 11.99 -0.03
C LEU A 147 4.01 10.50 -0.06
N VAL A 148 3.02 9.65 -0.28
CA VAL A 148 3.22 8.20 -0.39
C VAL A 148 3.29 7.86 -1.87
N GLU A 149 4.43 7.34 -2.32
CA GLU A 149 4.70 7.05 -3.72
C GLU A 149 4.65 5.55 -3.99
N LEU A 150 3.71 5.14 -4.84
CA LEU A 150 3.66 3.82 -5.47
C LEU A 150 4.62 3.78 -6.65
N SER A 151 5.53 2.81 -6.66
CA SER A 151 6.51 2.60 -7.72
C SER A 151 6.70 1.11 -8.03
N GLY A 152 7.18 0.78 -9.22
CA GLY A 152 7.48 -0.59 -9.60
C GLY A 152 8.84 -1.05 -9.11
N THR A 153 8.93 -1.58 -7.88
CA THR A 153 10.08 -2.40 -7.45
C THR A 153 9.64 -3.36 -6.35
N TYR A 154 10.13 -4.61 -6.43
CA TYR A 154 9.93 -5.83 -5.59
C TYR A 154 9.03 -6.93 -6.20
N SER A 155 9.60 -8.13 -6.33
CA SER A 155 9.19 -9.28 -7.17
C SER A 155 7.90 -9.99 -6.74
N ASP A 156 7.40 -10.88 -7.62
CA ASP A 156 6.23 -11.75 -7.42
C ASP A 156 6.36 -12.66 -6.20
N THR A 157 5.86 -12.22 -5.04
CA THR A 157 5.66 -13.13 -3.91
C THR A 157 4.48 -12.69 -3.05
N THR A 158 3.54 -13.61 -2.78
CA THR A 158 2.72 -13.49 -1.57
C THR A 158 3.63 -13.92 -0.43
N THR A 159 4.08 -12.98 0.39
CA THR A 159 4.95 -13.27 1.52
C THR A 159 4.49 -12.47 2.73
N LYS A 160 4.17 -13.19 3.80
CA LYS A 160 4.15 -12.61 5.14
C LYS A 160 5.53 -12.89 5.75
N THR A 161 6.28 -11.84 6.05
CA THR A 161 7.58 -11.95 6.70
C THR A 161 7.55 -11.11 7.95
N ASP A 162 7.75 -11.75 9.09
CA ASP A 162 8.05 -11.05 10.34
C ASP A 162 9.56 -10.82 10.40
N SER A 163 9.99 -9.58 10.62
CA SER A 163 11.39 -9.22 10.78
C SER A 163 11.60 -8.41 12.05
N THR A 164 12.59 -8.76 12.85
CA THR A 164 13.00 -7.97 14.02
C THR A 164 13.87 -6.82 13.56
N THR A 165 13.43 -5.56 13.77
CA THR A 165 14.03 -4.42 13.06
C THR A 165 14.83 -3.49 13.96
N LYS A 166 14.47 -3.30 15.24
CA LYS A 166 15.21 -2.39 16.14
C LYS A 166 15.26 -2.92 17.58
N THR A 167 16.46 -2.90 18.19
CA THR A 167 16.63 -3.09 19.64
C THR A 167 16.42 -1.72 20.30
N VAL A 168 15.21 -1.48 20.81
CA VAL A 168 14.89 -0.26 21.54
C VAL A 168 14.57 -0.68 22.97
N THR A 169 15.47 -0.39 23.90
CA THR A 169 15.19 -0.59 25.32
C THR A 169 14.44 0.62 25.85
N ARG A 170 13.17 0.44 26.23
CA ARG A 170 12.34 1.50 26.82
C ARG A 170 11.55 0.97 27.99
N GLU A 171 11.37 1.85 28.97
CA GLU A 171 10.60 1.59 30.17
C GLU A 171 9.37 2.48 30.16
N GLU A 172 8.21 1.85 30.32
CA GLU A 172 6.91 2.49 30.24
C GLU A 172 6.04 2.09 31.42
N TRP A 173 5.07 2.93 31.75
CA TRP A 173 4.23 2.74 32.94
C TRP A 173 2.77 2.49 32.56
N CYS A 174 2.20 1.39 33.02
CA CYS A 174 0.78 1.07 32.84
C CYS A 174 -0.06 1.67 33.97
N GLU A 175 -1.04 2.48 33.59
CA GLU A 175 -1.96 3.14 34.49
C GLU A 175 -2.92 2.16 35.17
N VAL A 176 -3.36 2.51 36.37
CA VAL A 176 -4.34 1.71 37.12
C VAL A 176 -5.68 1.71 36.39
N GLY A 177 -6.33 0.55 36.34
CA GLY A 177 -7.60 0.36 35.66
C GLY A 177 -7.47 0.02 34.17
N TYR A 178 -6.23 -0.18 33.68
CA TYR A 178 -5.95 -0.52 32.30
C TYR A 178 -5.14 -1.81 32.16
N GLU A 179 -5.41 -2.52 31.07
CA GLU A 179 -4.49 -3.43 30.44
C GLU A 179 -3.70 -2.64 29.39
N CYS A 180 -2.39 -2.53 29.58
CA CYS A 180 -1.52 -1.84 28.65
C CYS A 180 -0.77 -2.82 27.78
N ARG A 181 -0.61 -2.47 26.51
CA ARG A 181 0.22 -3.19 25.54
C ARG A 181 1.19 -2.20 24.92
N ILE A 182 2.42 -2.63 24.68
CA ILE A 182 3.33 -1.91 23.79
C ILE A 182 3.37 -2.70 22.50
N GLU A 183 3.03 -2.01 21.42
CA GLU A 183 2.87 -2.58 20.10
C GLU A 183 3.80 -1.87 19.12
N THR A 184 4.35 -2.63 18.19
CA THR A 184 4.97 -2.08 16.99
C THR A 184 3.96 -2.15 15.86
N TRP A 185 3.56 -0.99 15.34
CA TRP A 185 2.63 -0.89 14.21
C TRP A 185 3.43 -0.76 12.93
N THR A 186 3.30 -1.73 12.02
CA THR A 186 3.84 -1.63 10.65
C THR A 186 2.73 -1.20 9.71
N PHE A 187 2.94 -0.08 9.00
CA PHE A 187 1.93 0.46 8.08
C PHE A 187 2.02 -0.15 6.69
N HIS A 188 0.85 -0.33 6.08
CA HIS A 188 0.65 -0.97 4.79
C HIS A 188 -0.39 -0.21 3.97
N MET A 189 -0.40 -0.48 2.67
CA MET A 189 -1.41 -0.03 1.71
C MET A 189 -2.12 -1.24 1.09
N ASP A 190 -3.44 -1.21 1.08
CA ASP A 190 -4.31 -2.07 0.28
C ASP A 190 -4.78 -1.28 -0.95
N ILE A 191 -4.28 -1.66 -2.12
CA ILE A 191 -4.51 -0.99 -3.39
C ILE A 191 -5.39 -1.89 -4.24
N HIS A 192 -6.57 -1.38 -4.56
CA HIS A 192 -7.50 -2.00 -5.49
C HIS A 192 -7.36 -1.32 -6.85
N ALA A 193 -6.96 -2.07 -7.87
CA ALA A 193 -6.77 -1.57 -9.22
C ALA A 193 -7.38 -2.50 -10.28
N LYS A 194 -7.63 -1.93 -11.46
CA LYS A 194 -8.14 -2.64 -12.64
C LYS A 194 -7.31 -2.27 -13.88
N PRO A 195 -6.02 -2.66 -13.92
CA PRO A 195 -5.12 -2.35 -15.02
C PRO A 195 -5.52 -3.06 -16.31
N ARG A 196 -5.16 -2.45 -17.44
CA ARG A 196 -5.22 -3.13 -18.74
C ARG A 196 -4.18 -4.24 -18.77
N VAL A 197 -4.59 -5.41 -19.20
CA VAL A 197 -3.73 -6.58 -19.38
C VAL A 197 -3.67 -6.96 -20.86
N ASN A 198 -2.46 -7.06 -21.39
CA ASN A 198 -2.21 -7.46 -22.77
C ASN A 198 -1.56 -8.84 -22.80
N GLY A 199 -2.14 -9.75 -23.59
CA GLY A 199 -1.51 -11.03 -23.89
C GLY A 199 -0.38 -10.86 -24.90
N ASN A 200 0.76 -11.47 -24.64
CA ASN A 200 1.90 -11.55 -25.54
C ASN A 200 2.36 -13.00 -25.70
N TYR A 201 3.12 -13.25 -26.76
CA TYR A 201 3.89 -14.47 -26.92
C TYR A 201 5.31 -14.15 -27.36
N GLN A 202 6.23 -15.06 -27.06
CA GLN A 202 7.61 -15.01 -27.50
C GLN A 202 8.03 -16.39 -28.00
N LEU A 203 8.72 -16.42 -29.12
CA LEU A 203 9.27 -17.64 -29.69
C LEU A 203 10.74 -17.81 -29.26
N TRP A 204 11.18 -19.06 -29.16
CA TRP A 204 12.59 -19.38 -28.91
C TRP A 204 13.05 -20.55 -29.76
N SER A 205 14.28 -20.47 -30.26
CA SER A 205 14.97 -21.59 -30.93
C SER A 205 16.46 -21.56 -30.64
N VAL A 206 17.13 -22.72 -30.76
CA VAL A 206 18.58 -22.82 -30.67
C VAL A 206 19.28 -21.90 -31.68
N ALA A 207 18.75 -21.77 -32.89
CA ALA A 207 19.37 -20.98 -33.96
C ALA A 207 19.23 -19.46 -33.76
N ASN A 208 18.06 -18.99 -33.32
CA ASN A 208 17.73 -17.56 -33.27
C ASN A 208 17.61 -17.01 -31.84
N GLN A 209 17.83 -17.85 -30.83
CA GLN A 209 17.65 -17.54 -29.41
C GLN A 209 16.23 -17.00 -29.14
N TYR A 210 16.09 -16.03 -28.23
CA TYR A 210 14.83 -15.39 -27.91
C TYR A 210 14.41 -14.43 -29.02
N GLY A 211 13.25 -14.69 -29.62
CA GLY A 211 12.61 -13.74 -30.54
C GLY A 211 12.04 -12.52 -29.81
N GLU A 212 11.42 -11.61 -30.57
CA GLU A 212 10.72 -10.47 -30.01
C GLU A 212 9.44 -10.88 -29.27
N GLU A 213 9.03 -10.07 -28.28
CA GLU A 213 7.73 -10.20 -27.66
C GLU A 213 6.67 -9.59 -28.56
N ILE A 214 5.70 -10.41 -28.98
CA ILE A 214 4.66 -10.00 -29.92
C ILE A 214 3.31 -10.05 -29.21
N PRO A 215 2.47 -8.99 -29.30
CA PRO A 215 1.10 -9.05 -28.82
C PRO A 215 0.36 -10.22 -29.45
N THR A 216 -0.28 -11.06 -28.64
CA THR A 216 -1.01 -12.25 -29.11
C THR A 216 -2.05 -11.88 -30.16
N CYS A 217 -2.66 -10.70 -30.04
CA CYS A 217 -3.67 -10.24 -30.99
C CYS A 217 -3.10 -9.78 -32.35
N SER A 218 -1.79 -9.58 -32.43
CA SER A 218 -1.04 -9.33 -33.66
C SER A 218 -0.42 -10.61 -34.24
N MET A 219 -0.73 -11.78 -33.68
CA MET A 219 -0.16 -13.07 -34.10
C MET A 219 -0.46 -13.36 -35.58
N PRO A 220 0.55 -13.67 -36.40
CA PRO A 220 0.38 -14.05 -37.81
C PRO A 220 -0.56 -15.25 -38.00
N LYS A 221 -1.38 -15.24 -39.05
CA LYS A 221 -2.36 -16.30 -39.33
C LYS A 221 -1.74 -17.69 -39.50
N ASN A 222 -0.54 -17.76 -40.07
CA ASN A 222 0.21 -19.01 -40.25
C ASN A 222 0.60 -19.67 -38.91
N LEU A 223 0.84 -18.89 -37.85
CA LEU A 223 1.10 -19.44 -36.52
C LEU A 223 -0.17 -19.99 -35.85
N ARG A 224 -1.36 -19.54 -36.27
CA ARG A 224 -2.67 -20.02 -35.77
C ARG A 224 -3.10 -21.35 -36.42
N SER A 225 -2.17 -22.06 -37.05
CA SER A 225 -2.47 -23.32 -37.75
C SER A 225 -2.70 -24.51 -36.80
N CYS A 226 -2.41 -24.35 -35.50
CA CYS A 226 -2.56 -25.40 -34.49
C CYS A 226 -3.30 -24.90 -33.24
N GLU A 227 -3.86 -25.85 -32.48
CA GLU A 227 -4.72 -25.57 -31.32
C GLU A 227 -4.02 -24.75 -30.23
N GLN A 228 -2.73 -25.00 -29.95
CA GLN A 228 -1.95 -24.28 -28.94
C GLN A 228 -2.00 -22.74 -29.13
N PHE A 229 -1.82 -22.27 -30.38
CA PHE A 229 -1.83 -20.84 -30.69
C PHE A 229 -3.26 -20.31 -30.85
N THR A 230 -4.14 -21.08 -31.49
CA THR A 230 -5.54 -20.69 -31.69
C THR A 230 -6.29 -20.54 -30.38
N GLN A 231 -6.07 -21.43 -29.42
CA GLN A 231 -6.68 -21.35 -28.10
C GLN A 231 -6.25 -20.07 -27.38
N ARG A 232 -4.94 -19.77 -27.33
CA ARG A 232 -4.43 -18.53 -26.70
C ARG A 232 -4.88 -17.27 -27.41
N PHE A 233 -4.93 -17.30 -28.75
CA PHE A 233 -5.49 -16.21 -29.53
C PHE A 233 -6.96 -15.97 -29.17
N ASN A 234 -7.80 -16.99 -29.23
CA ASN A 234 -9.24 -16.87 -28.93
C ASN A 234 -9.49 -16.44 -27.48
N GLU A 235 -8.68 -16.95 -26.55
CA GLU A 235 -8.75 -16.60 -25.14
C GLU A 235 -8.48 -15.12 -24.91
N TRP A 236 -7.53 -14.50 -25.62
CA TRP A 236 -7.09 -13.13 -25.31
C TRP A 236 -7.54 -12.07 -26.32
N CYS A 237 -7.99 -12.48 -27.50
CA CYS A 237 -8.24 -11.59 -28.63
C CYS A 237 -9.67 -11.74 -29.16
N THR A 238 -10.64 -11.84 -28.26
CA THR A 238 -12.07 -11.92 -28.63
C THR A 238 -12.43 -10.75 -29.55
N GLU A 239 -12.76 -11.05 -30.79
CA GLU A 239 -13.08 -10.05 -31.81
C GLU A 239 -14.54 -9.64 -31.69
N GLU A 240 -14.79 -8.34 -31.53
CA GLU A 240 -16.10 -7.73 -31.62
C GLU A 240 -16.27 -7.10 -33.01
N LYS A 241 -17.35 -7.48 -33.71
CA LYS A 241 -17.70 -6.83 -34.98
C LYS A 241 -18.50 -5.57 -34.68
N LEU A 242 -17.93 -4.43 -35.04
CA LEU A 242 -18.61 -3.14 -34.97
C LEU A 242 -19.60 -3.00 -36.14
N GLU A 243 -20.58 -2.11 -35.99
CA GLU A 243 -21.44 -1.69 -37.09
C GLU A 243 -20.58 -1.19 -38.27
N GLY A 244 -20.81 -1.75 -39.46
CA GLY A 244 -19.98 -1.49 -40.64
C GLY A 244 -18.85 -2.51 -40.90
N GLY A 245 -18.74 -3.57 -40.08
CA GLY A 245 -17.86 -4.71 -40.36
C GLY A 245 -16.41 -4.53 -39.91
N ALA A 246 -16.08 -3.44 -39.23
CA ALA A 246 -14.79 -3.27 -38.59
C ALA A 246 -14.63 -4.25 -37.42
N VAL A 247 -13.43 -4.82 -37.27
CA VAL A 247 -13.09 -5.72 -36.17
C VAL A 247 -12.40 -4.92 -35.06
N HIS A 248 -12.97 -4.97 -33.86
CA HIS A 248 -12.41 -4.39 -32.65
C HIS A 248 -12.00 -5.51 -31.68
N ILE A 249 -10.85 -5.34 -31.03
CA ILE A 249 -10.45 -6.23 -29.94
C ILE A 249 -10.48 -5.39 -28.66
N PRO A 250 -11.48 -5.61 -27.78
CA PRO A 250 -11.61 -4.83 -26.57
C PRO A 250 -10.39 -5.07 -25.66
N ALA A 251 -9.95 -4.01 -25.00
CA ALA A 251 -8.91 -4.12 -23.99
C ALA A 251 -9.40 -5.00 -22.83
N LYS A 252 -8.57 -5.97 -22.42
CA LYS A 252 -8.84 -6.78 -21.23
C LYS A 252 -8.36 -6.07 -19.98
N PHE A 253 -9.11 -6.20 -18.90
CA PHE A 253 -8.79 -5.62 -17.62
C PHE A 253 -8.97 -6.69 -16.54
N ASP A 254 -7.93 -6.91 -15.75
CA ASP A 254 -7.98 -7.84 -14.63
C ASP A 254 -8.04 -7.01 -13.33
N GLU A 255 -8.95 -7.36 -12.43
CA GLU A 255 -9.07 -6.71 -11.12
C GLU A 255 -8.03 -7.30 -10.16
N VAL A 256 -7.30 -6.43 -9.46
CA VAL A 256 -6.17 -6.81 -8.63
C VAL A 256 -6.22 -6.09 -7.28
N HIS A 257 -5.94 -6.85 -6.22
CA HIS A 257 -5.79 -6.35 -4.86
C HIS A 257 -4.33 -6.53 -4.46
N ILE A 258 -3.70 -5.44 -4.08
CA ILE A 258 -2.28 -5.40 -3.76
C ILE A 258 -2.12 -4.91 -2.33
N LYS A 259 -1.55 -5.76 -1.47
CA LYS A 259 -1.16 -5.39 -0.12
C LYS A 259 0.35 -5.25 -0.06
N VAL A 260 0.83 -4.10 0.36
CA VAL A 260 2.27 -3.82 0.41
C VAL A 260 2.61 -2.97 1.64
N PRO A 261 3.76 -3.20 2.29
CA PRO A 261 4.21 -2.33 3.35
C PRO A 261 4.54 -0.94 2.79
N VAL A 262 4.31 0.07 3.62
CA VAL A 262 4.82 1.42 3.36
C VAL A 262 6.25 1.47 3.85
N TYR A 263 7.19 1.86 3.00
CA TYR A 263 8.59 2.07 3.38
C TYR A 263 8.86 3.53 3.76
N GLU A 264 9.83 3.76 4.65
CA GLU A 264 10.36 5.09 4.92
C GLU A 264 11.02 5.70 3.67
N ALA A 265 11.41 6.98 3.74
CA ALA A 265 12.05 7.69 2.63
C ALA A 265 13.37 7.07 2.14
N ASN A 266 14.03 6.27 2.99
CA ASN A 266 15.22 5.51 2.59
C ASN A 266 14.90 4.34 1.64
N GLY A 267 13.63 3.91 1.54
CA GLY A 267 13.18 2.81 0.68
C GLY A 267 13.53 1.40 1.19
N TYR A 268 14.18 1.27 2.35
CA TYR A 268 14.65 -0.01 2.89
C TYR A 268 13.96 -0.41 4.19
N GLN A 269 13.66 0.56 5.06
CA GLN A 269 12.99 0.31 6.34
C GLN A 269 11.48 0.44 6.17
N THR A 270 10.72 -0.52 6.71
CA THR A 270 9.26 -0.38 6.77
C THR A 270 8.91 0.77 7.70
N PHE A 271 7.88 1.52 7.32
CA PHE A 271 7.35 2.61 8.12
C PHE A 271 6.63 2.02 9.32
N THR A 272 7.23 2.20 10.50
CA THR A 272 6.71 1.67 11.76
C THR A 272 6.62 2.73 12.84
N ARG A 273 5.74 2.48 13.82
CA ARG A 273 5.56 3.30 15.02
C ARG A 273 5.50 2.41 16.26
N ILE A 274 6.09 2.86 17.37
CA ILE A 274 5.94 2.17 18.66
C ILE A 274 4.78 2.85 19.38
N VAL A 275 3.73 2.07 19.68
CA VAL A 275 2.48 2.56 20.24
C VAL A 275 2.21 1.85 21.55
N LYS A 276 1.90 2.61 22.58
CA LYS A 276 1.39 2.11 23.84
C LYS A 276 -0.13 2.23 23.82
N VAL A 277 -0.79 1.09 23.96
CA VAL A 277 -2.25 0.96 23.91
C VAL A 277 -2.76 0.70 25.31
N PHE A 278 -3.77 1.46 25.74
CA PHE A 278 -4.39 1.33 27.05
C PHE A 278 -5.82 0.85 26.89
N HIS A 279 -6.09 -0.40 27.20
CA HIS A 279 -7.44 -0.97 27.19
C HIS A 279 -8.07 -0.89 28.59
N PRO A 280 -9.25 -0.28 28.75
CA PRO A 280 -9.89 -0.23 30.05
C PRO A 280 -10.28 -1.63 30.51
N ILE A 281 -9.95 -1.98 31.76
CA ILE A 281 -10.32 -3.28 32.33
C ILE A 281 -11.82 -3.26 32.63
N THR A 282 -12.62 -3.72 31.67
CA THR A 282 -14.01 -4.08 31.92
C THR A 282 -14.07 -5.50 32.47
N LYS A 283 -14.99 -5.77 33.40
CA LYS A 283 -15.10 -7.06 34.12
C LYS A 283 -15.49 -8.23 33.17
N SER A 284 -14.62 -8.69 32.27
CA SER A 284 -14.78 -9.99 31.58
C SER A 284 -13.65 -10.40 30.63
N ALA A 285 -12.79 -9.51 30.12
CA ALA A 285 -11.87 -9.91 29.04
C ALA A 285 -10.52 -10.36 29.61
N ARG A 286 -10.23 -11.66 29.51
CA ARG A 286 -8.90 -12.22 29.75
C ARG A 286 -8.03 -11.94 28.53
N ALA A 287 -6.85 -11.37 28.74
CA ALA A 287 -5.87 -11.15 27.69
C ALA A 287 -5.32 -12.49 27.17
N GLU A 288 -5.84 -12.98 26.04
CA GLU A 288 -5.11 -13.95 25.24
C GLU A 288 -4.01 -13.22 24.45
N ALA A 289 -2.87 -13.90 24.27
CA ALA A 289 -1.84 -13.47 23.34
C ALA A 289 -2.45 -13.47 21.94
N ALA A 290 -2.97 -12.31 21.54
CA ALA A 290 -3.69 -12.16 20.28
C ALA A 290 -2.69 -12.24 19.12
N GLU A 291 -3.10 -12.97 18.07
CA GLU A 291 -2.44 -12.88 16.77
C GLU A 291 -2.30 -11.41 16.33
N PRO A 292 -1.31 -11.08 15.48
CA PRO A 292 -1.13 -9.72 14.98
C PRO A 292 -2.45 -9.21 14.38
N VAL A 293 -2.96 -8.13 14.98
CA VAL A 293 -4.27 -7.56 14.63
C VAL A 293 -4.07 -6.56 13.50
N ILE A 294 -4.84 -6.72 12.43
CA ILE A 294 -4.95 -5.72 11.37
C ILE A 294 -5.80 -4.57 11.91
N GLY A 295 -5.20 -3.39 12.01
CA GLY A 295 -5.89 -2.17 12.40
C GLY A 295 -6.16 -1.23 11.21
N THR A 296 -7.36 -0.68 11.17
CA THR A 296 -7.81 0.34 10.21
C THR A 296 -8.24 1.60 10.96
N LYS A 297 -8.60 2.66 10.23
CA LYS A 297 -9.16 3.87 10.82
C LYS A 297 -10.43 3.58 11.61
N GLU A 298 -11.29 2.71 11.08
CA GLU A 298 -12.56 2.33 11.70
C GLU A 298 -12.32 1.55 13.00
N THR A 299 -11.35 0.62 13.02
CA THR A 299 -11.03 -0.14 14.24
C THR A 299 -10.43 0.75 15.32
N VAL A 300 -9.58 1.71 14.96
CA VAL A 300 -9.02 2.68 15.91
C VAL A 300 -10.13 3.56 16.49
N LEU A 301 -10.99 4.12 15.64
CA LEU A 301 -12.11 4.96 16.10
C LEU A 301 -13.07 4.19 17.00
N GLU A 302 -13.34 2.93 16.69
CA GLU A 302 -14.21 2.09 17.51
C GLU A 302 -13.56 1.76 18.87
N ALA A 303 -12.26 1.43 18.88
CA ALA A 303 -11.52 1.22 20.13
C ALA A 303 -11.51 2.50 21.00
N MET A 304 -11.33 3.68 20.40
CA MET A 304 -11.40 4.96 21.12
C MET A 304 -12.78 5.19 21.76
N LYS A 305 -13.88 4.87 21.05
CA LYS A 305 -15.24 4.97 21.62
C LYS A 305 -15.43 4.03 22.81
N GLN A 306 -14.74 2.90 22.82
CA GLN A 306 -14.74 1.93 23.93
C GLN A 306 -13.82 2.34 25.08
N GLY A 307 -13.14 3.49 24.98
CA GLY A 307 -12.27 4.04 26.01
C GLY A 307 -10.81 3.61 25.89
N THR A 308 -10.42 2.93 24.80
CA THR A 308 -9.02 2.63 24.51
C THR A 308 -8.27 3.91 24.20
N LYS A 309 -7.08 4.08 24.78
CA LYS A 309 -6.18 5.20 24.49
C LYS A 309 -4.93 4.72 23.77
N PHE A 310 -4.35 5.59 22.95
CA PHE A 310 -3.13 5.34 22.19
C PHE A 310 -2.09 6.40 22.52
N GLN A 311 -0.86 5.97 22.75
CA GLN A 311 0.29 6.85 22.98
C GLN A 311 1.45 6.42 22.09
N PHE A 312 1.79 7.23 21.10
CA PHE A 312 2.96 7.02 20.25
C PHE A 312 4.22 7.40 21.03
N LEU A 313 5.23 6.54 21.03
CA LEU A 313 6.42 6.67 21.87
C LEU A 313 7.63 7.20 21.10
N ASP A 314 7.59 7.22 19.77
CA ASP A 314 8.71 7.56 18.90
C ASP A 314 8.72 9.01 18.39
#